data_AF-A0A388PMU6-F1
#
_entry.id   AF-A0A388PMU6-F1
#
_cell.length_a   1.000
_cell.length_b   1.000
_cell.length_c   1.000
_cell.angle_alpha   90.00
_cell.angle_beta   90.00
_cell.angle_gamma   90.00
#
_symmetry.space_group_name_H-M   'P 1'
#
loop_
_entity.id
_entity.type
_entity.pdbx_description
1 polymer ?
#
loop_
_entity_poly.entity_id
_entity_poly.type
_entity_poly.pdbx_seq_one_letter_code
_entity_poly.pdbx_strand_id
1 'polypeptide(L)'
;MRKIKHIALLSATLGGFLDGAAAAVEKPWLIMADWQSRAADSISHSGGEVGTYGRSRTGLEAIWKRADAAVDLEWYRYEQKFTGLAANSDRRYGDTTDLILTGFRQWDHGERYAAQLIYAVEFAAESSLALSEGFRWGLGGAVRWRPDPELDLALGLVVQHRFEMAPLPVPYVKAIWRPDPSAEFELRVTGLQNGLFVRWFLTEDRASLFDFTLAYETLMFRLADGSYGGRAVAVGEVPVRIGLTQFLESSGTWFVRGSAEWVAFARHSFRHDGETVGAFQPGASWGLTFRIGARF
;
A
#
# COMPACT_ATOMS: atom_id res chain seq x y z
N MET A 1 6.36 -31.43 12.53
CA MET A 1 7.07 -30.14 12.62
C MET A 1 7.10 -29.48 11.25
N ARG A 2 6.29 -28.44 11.04
CA ARG A 2 6.48 -27.35 10.08
C ARG A 2 5.44 -26.28 10.45
N LYS A 3 5.90 -25.23 11.13
CA LYS A 3 5.10 -24.03 11.43
C LYS A 3 5.31 -23.09 10.26
N ILE A 4 4.23 -22.68 9.61
CA ILE A 4 4.25 -21.57 8.66
C ILE A 4 3.02 -20.70 8.92
N LYS A 5 3.22 -19.47 9.41
CA LYS A 5 2.14 -18.54 9.74
C LYS A 5 2.33 -17.24 8.97
N HIS A 6 1.46 -17.00 8.00
CA HIS A 6 1.42 -15.76 7.23
C HIS A 6 0.15 -14.98 7.57
N ILE A 7 0.32 -13.73 8.01
CA ILE A 7 -0.44 -12.53 7.61
C ILE A 7 0.40 -11.32 8.04
N ALA A 8 0.55 -10.33 7.16
CA ALA A 8 0.79 -8.93 7.53
C ALA A 8 -0.13 -8.08 6.65
N LEU A 9 -0.68 -7.04 7.27
CA LEU A 9 -1.63 -6.10 6.70
C LEU A 9 -0.89 -4.77 6.56
N LEU A 10 -0.87 -4.23 5.33
CA LEU A 10 0.02 -3.14 4.84
C LEU A 10 1.52 -3.50 5.01
N SER A 11 2.46 -3.20 4.12
CA SER A 11 2.46 -2.94 2.68
C SER A 11 2.67 -4.23 1.85
N ALA A 12 2.53 -4.14 0.53
CA ALA A 12 2.76 -5.24 -0.39
C ALA A 12 4.23 -5.33 -0.82
N THR A 13 4.86 -6.48 -0.60
CA THR A 13 5.47 -7.35 -1.65
C THR A 13 6.47 -8.38 -1.14
N LEU A 14 6.93 -8.30 0.12
CA LEU A 14 7.89 -9.28 0.66
C LEU A 14 7.59 -9.79 2.08
N GLY A 15 6.83 -9.05 2.89
CA GLY A 15 6.51 -9.48 4.27
C GLY A 15 5.64 -10.74 4.35
N GLY A 16 5.04 -11.19 3.24
CA GLY A 16 4.15 -12.36 3.18
C GLY A 16 4.82 -13.73 3.13
N PHE A 17 6.14 -13.88 3.04
CA PHE A 17 6.69 -14.94 2.19
C PHE A 17 7.62 -16.02 2.75
N LEU A 18 8.17 -15.90 3.95
CA LEU A 18 9.52 -16.46 4.14
C LEU A 18 9.61 -17.58 5.17
N ASP A 19 8.72 -18.55 5.02
CA ASP A 19 8.69 -19.75 5.86
C ASP A 19 9.05 -21.02 5.06
N GLY A 20 9.87 -20.86 4.02
CA GLY A 20 10.27 -21.98 3.16
C GLY A 20 11.73 -21.92 2.73
N ALA A 21 12.65 -22.01 3.70
CA ALA A 21 13.97 -22.61 3.49
C ALA A 21 14.43 -23.17 4.85
N ALA A 22 15.09 -24.33 4.82
CA ALA A 22 15.46 -25.15 5.98
C ALA A 22 15.86 -24.33 7.23
N ALA A 23 15.15 -24.54 8.35
CA ALA A 23 15.43 -23.95 9.67
C ALA A 23 16.01 -22.52 9.62
N ALA A 24 15.47 -21.68 8.73
CA ALA A 24 15.89 -20.29 8.66
C ALA A 24 15.49 -19.66 10.00
N VAL A 25 16.47 -19.08 10.69
CA VAL A 25 16.24 -18.25 11.87
C VAL A 25 15.09 -17.30 11.55
N GLU A 26 14.06 -17.28 12.41
CA GLU A 26 12.95 -16.34 12.24
C GLU A 26 13.54 -14.93 12.20
N LYS A 27 13.35 -14.24 11.08
CA LYS A 27 13.79 -12.87 10.86
C LYS A 27 12.56 -11.97 10.98
N PRO A 28 12.17 -11.59 12.21
CA PRO A 28 10.94 -10.85 12.43
C PRO A 28 11.01 -9.44 11.83
N TRP A 29 12.19 -8.90 11.58
CA TRP A 29 12.35 -7.56 11.03
C TRP A 29 12.60 -7.58 9.53
N LEU A 30 12.01 -6.60 8.86
CA LEU A 30 12.26 -6.25 7.47
C LEU A 30 12.40 -4.74 7.38
N ILE A 31 13.56 -4.27 6.92
CA ILE A 31 13.81 -2.84 6.65
C ILE A 31 14.02 -2.67 5.16
N MET A 32 13.40 -1.65 4.57
CA MET A 32 13.46 -1.39 3.13
C MET A 32 13.59 0.10 2.85
N ALA A 33 14.30 0.40 1.78
CA ALA A 33 14.26 1.70 1.11
C ALA A 33 13.69 1.50 -0.29
N ASP A 34 12.80 2.40 -0.72
CA ASP A 34 12.24 2.35 -2.06
C ASP A 34 12.17 3.69 -2.76
N TRP A 35 12.13 3.60 -4.08
CA TRP A 35 11.95 4.71 -5.00
C TRP A 35 10.96 4.30 -6.08
N GLN A 36 10.11 5.24 -6.48
CA GLN A 36 9.18 5.13 -7.59
C GLN A 36 9.25 6.40 -8.41
N SER A 37 9.17 6.26 -9.73
CA SER A 37 8.92 7.38 -10.63
C SER A 37 7.89 6.98 -11.64
N ARG A 38 6.94 7.87 -11.90
CA ARG A 38 5.92 7.77 -12.94
C ARG A 38 6.09 8.93 -13.91
N ALA A 39 6.04 8.61 -15.19
CA ALA A 39 6.03 9.60 -16.25
C ALA A 39 4.82 10.52 -16.11
N ALA A 40 4.96 11.76 -16.56
CA ALA A 40 3.84 12.67 -16.62
C ALA A 40 2.95 12.34 -17.82
N ASP A 41 1.64 12.45 -17.65
CA ASP A 41 0.68 12.37 -18.75
C ASP A 41 -0.33 13.53 -18.69
N SER A 42 -0.99 13.78 -19.81
CA SER A 42 -1.94 14.87 -20.00
C SER A 42 -3.12 14.73 -19.04
N ILE A 43 -3.51 15.85 -18.45
CA ILE A 43 -4.72 15.94 -17.64
C ILE A 43 -5.92 15.99 -18.57
N SER A 44 -6.93 15.18 -18.24
CA SER A 44 -8.20 15.05 -18.92
C SER A 44 -9.35 15.08 -17.92
N HIS A 45 -10.59 15.10 -18.42
CA HIS A 45 -11.81 15.04 -17.61
C HIS A 45 -11.80 16.03 -16.43
N SER A 46 -11.28 17.23 -16.71
CA SER A 46 -11.16 18.32 -15.76
C SER A 46 -12.21 19.39 -16.05
N GLY A 47 -12.65 20.12 -15.03
CA GLY A 47 -13.49 21.30 -15.18
C GLY A 47 -12.74 22.53 -15.75
N GLY A 48 -11.78 22.32 -16.67
CA GLY A 48 -10.95 23.38 -17.25
C GLY A 48 -9.43 23.28 -16.99
N GLU A 49 -8.97 22.29 -16.22
CA GLU A 49 -7.53 22.08 -15.98
C GLU A 49 -6.84 21.55 -17.23
N VAL A 50 -5.79 22.24 -17.68
CA VAL A 50 -4.98 21.83 -18.84
C VAL A 50 -3.52 21.76 -18.43
N GLY A 51 -2.85 20.66 -18.76
CA GLY A 51 -1.46 20.43 -18.37
C GLY A 51 -1.11 18.95 -18.32
N THR A 52 -0.03 18.62 -17.63
CA THR A 52 0.35 17.23 -17.33
C THR A 52 0.52 17.02 -15.83
N TYR A 53 0.43 15.76 -15.41
CA TYR A 53 0.72 15.32 -14.06
C TYR A 53 1.60 14.07 -14.08
N GLY A 54 2.70 14.12 -13.33
CA GLY A 54 3.54 12.96 -12.99
C GLY A 54 3.89 12.95 -11.50
N ARG A 55 4.48 11.86 -11.02
CA ARG A 55 4.81 11.70 -9.59
C ARG A 55 6.08 10.89 -9.37
N SER A 56 6.91 11.31 -8.43
CA SER A 56 7.96 10.49 -7.82
C SER A 56 7.63 10.19 -6.36
N ARG A 57 8.16 9.08 -5.83
CA ARG A 57 8.12 8.74 -4.41
C ARG A 57 9.48 8.20 -3.98
N THR A 58 9.92 8.59 -2.79
CA THR A 58 10.99 7.90 -2.06
C THR A 58 10.44 7.47 -0.71
N GLY A 59 10.88 6.33 -0.20
CA GLY A 59 10.39 5.82 1.07
C GLY A 59 11.37 4.98 1.84
N LEU A 60 11.06 4.85 3.13
CA LEU A 60 11.64 3.93 4.08
C LEU A 60 10.51 3.16 4.75
N GLU A 61 10.70 1.87 4.95
CA GLU A 61 9.69 0.99 5.53
C GLU A 61 10.36 0.03 6.52
N ALA A 62 9.77 -0.11 7.71
CA ALA A 62 10.24 -1.00 8.75
C ALA A 62 9.07 -1.84 9.27
N ILE A 63 9.13 -3.14 8.97
CA ILE A 63 8.13 -4.11 9.41
C ILE A 63 8.75 -4.98 10.51
N TRP A 64 8.03 -5.10 11.63
CA TRP A 64 8.19 -6.19 12.57
C TRP A 64 7.02 -7.15 12.42
N LYS A 65 7.31 -8.44 12.30
CA LYS A 65 6.29 -9.47 12.07
C LYS A 65 6.59 -10.74 12.85
N ARG A 66 5.52 -11.32 13.38
CA ARG A 66 5.45 -12.67 13.93
C ARG A 66 4.22 -13.38 13.40
N ALA A 67 4.12 -14.64 13.79
CA ALA A 67 2.98 -15.52 13.57
C ALA A 67 1.60 -14.90 13.94
N ASP A 68 1.55 -14.09 14.99
CA ASP A 68 0.32 -13.60 15.62
C ASP A 68 0.23 -12.06 15.70
N ALA A 69 1.20 -11.34 15.13
CA ALA A 69 1.18 -9.88 15.09
C ALA A 69 2.09 -9.34 13.99
N ALA A 70 1.78 -8.14 13.52
CA ALA A 70 2.73 -7.33 12.77
C ALA A 70 2.53 -5.85 13.08
N VAL A 71 3.62 -5.10 12.95
CA VAL A 71 3.68 -3.65 12.97
C VAL A 71 4.47 -3.22 11.75
N ASP A 72 3.93 -2.31 10.96
CA ASP A 72 4.58 -1.72 9.79
C ASP A 72 4.64 -0.21 9.97
N LEU A 73 5.83 0.35 9.88
CA LEU A 73 6.09 1.78 9.90
C LEU A 73 6.64 2.20 8.54
N GLU A 74 5.86 2.99 7.82
CA GLU A 74 6.18 3.50 6.50
C GLU A 74 6.41 5.01 6.58
N TRP A 75 7.49 5.49 5.97
CA TRP A 75 7.72 6.90 5.71
C TRP A 75 7.86 7.09 4.20
N TYR A 76 7.06 7.99 3.63
CA TYR A 76 7.10 8.29 2.21
C TYR A 76 7.21 9.79 1.98
N ARG A 77 8.00 10.17 0.98
CA ARG A 77 7.99 11.51 0.41
C ARG A 77 7.56 11.41 -1.04
N TYR A 78 6.48 12.11 -1.37
CA TYR A 78 5.96 12.22 -2.72
C TYR A 78 6.33 13.57 -3.31
N GLU A 79 6.75 13.55 -4.57
CA GLU A 79 7.00 14.74 -5.38
C GLU A 79 6.01 14.78 -6.53
N GLN A 80 5.25 15.87 -6.65
CA GLN A 80 4.16 16.00 -7.61
C GLN A 80 4.56 16.97 -8.73
N LYS A 81 4.48 16.51 -9.98
CA LYS A 81 4.99 17.23 -11.15
C LYS A 81 3.85 17.69 -12.05
N PHE A 82 3.32 18.87 -11.75
CA PHE A 82 2.32 19.54 -12.57
C PHE A 82 2.97 20.46 -13.60
N THR A 83 2.40 20.53 -14.81
CA THR A 83 2.81 21.49 -15.86
C THR A 83 1.59 22.19 -16.46
N GLY A 84 1.80 23.21 -17.30
CA GLY A 84 0.72 23.93 -17.99
C GLY A 84 -0.13 24.79 -17.05
N LEU A 85 -1.40 25.01 -17.39
CA LEU A 85 -2.34 25.76 -16.53
C LEU A 85 -2.60 25.04 -15.20
N ALA A 86 -2.53 23.71 -15.19
CA ALA A 86 -2.67 22.91 -13.98
C ALA A 86 -1.59 23.22 -12.92
N ALA A 87 -0.41 23.69 -13.33
CA ALA A 87 0.63 24.14 -12.39
C ALA A 87 0.24 25.41 -11.62
N ASN A 88 -0.70 26.20 -12.17
CA ASN A 88 -1.23 27.44 -11.60
C ASN A 88 -2.65 27.28 -11.01
N SER A 89 -3.17 26.05 -11.01
CA SER A 89 -4.50 25.75 -10.48
C SER A 89 -4.54 25.93 -8.97
N ASP A 90 -5.65 26.46 -8.48
CA ASP A 90 -5.97 26.46 -7.05
C ASP A 90 -6.03 25.03 -6.51
N ARG A 91 -6.33 24.02 -7.33
CA ARG A 91 -6.39 22.58 -6.99
C ARG A 91 -5.03 21.89 -6.93
N ARG A 92 -3.92 22.59 -7.16
CA ARG A 92 -2.59 22.01 -7.01
C ARG A 92 -2.31 21.62 -5.55
N TYR A 93 -1.47 20.62 -5.39
CA TYR A 93 -0.76 20.31 -4.16
C TYR A 93 0.70 20.03 -4.50
N GLY A 94 1.60 20.35 -3.58
CA GLY A 94 3.02 20.11 -3.75
C GLY A 94 3.44 18.77 -3.17
N ASP A 95 4.60 18.76 -2.53
CA ASP A 95 5.24 17.55 -2.05
C ASP A 95 4.67 17.15 -0.69
N THR A 96 4.12 15.93 -0.63
CA THR A 96 3.62 15.35 0.61
C THR A 96 4.66 14.45 1.26
N THR A 97 4.66 14.41 2.59
CA THR A 97 5.44 13.51 3.42
C THR A 97 4.50 12.76 4.34
N ASP A 98 4.44 11.45 4.19
CA ASP A 98 3.52 10.60 4.91
C ASP A 98 4.30 9.74 5.90
N LEU A 99 3.75 9.59 7.10
CA LEU A 99 4.19 8.66 8.12
C LEU A 99 3.00 7.77 8.47
N ILE A 100 3.09 6.48 8.15
CA ILE A 100 2.02 5.51 8.30
C ILE A 100 2.48 4.46 9.29
N LEU A 101 1.68 4.18 10.32
CA LEU A 101 1.86 3.05 11.21
C LEU A 101 0.64 2.15 11.09
N THR A 102 0.85 0.91 10.70
CA THR A 102 -0.22 -0.07 10.58
C THR A 102 0.16 -1.37 11.27
N GLY A 103 -0.83 -2.22 11.48
CA GLY A 103 -0.56 -3.53 12.05
C GLY A 103 -1.79 -4.32 12.37
N PHE A 104 -1.51 -5.48 12.95
CA PHE A 104 -2.54 -6.35 13.48
C PHE A 104 -2.04 -7.12 14.70
N ARG A 105 -2.99 -7.58 15.51
CA ARG A 105 -2.79 -8.61 16.54
C ARG A 105 -3.81 -9.72 16.30
N GLN A 106 -3.40 -10.97 16.48
CA GLN A 106 -4.23 -12.14 16.28
C GLN A 106 -4.24 -13.02 17.52
N TRP A 107 -5.41 -13.60 17.82
CA TRP A 107 -5.59 -14.61 18.85
C TRP A 107 -6.13 -15.88 18.20
N ASP A 108 -5.29 -16.92 18.17
CA ASP A 108 -5.64 -18.21 17.58
C ASP A 108 -6.61 -18.96 18.48
N HIS A 109 -7.64 -19.55 17.88
CA HIS A 109 -8.54 -20.51 18.50
C HIS A 109 -8.43 -21.85 17.77
N GLY A 110 -7.59 -22.73 18.30
CA GLY A 110 -7.17 -23.95 17.62
C GLY A 110 -6.33 -23.65 16.37
N GLU A 111 -6.36 -24.56 15.40
CA GLU A 111 -5.54 -24.44 14.18
C GLU A 111 -6.25 -23.71 13.03
N ARG A 112 -7.58 -23.69 13.06
CA ARG A 112 -8.41 -23.24 11.93
C ARG A 112 -8.95 -21.82 12.08
N TYR A 113 -9.10 -21.32 13.30
CA TYR A 113 -9.78 -20.05 13.54
C TYR A 113 -8.87 -19.07 14.27
N ALA A 114 -9.07 -17.78 14.01
CA ALA A 114 -8.47 -16.73 14.83
C ALA A 114 -9.33 -15.47 14.81
N ALA A 115 -9.25 -14.68 15.88
CA ALA A 115 -9.75 -13.30 15.89
C ALA A 115 -8.59 -12.34 15.65
N GLN A 116 -8.83 -11.26 14.91
CA GLN A 116 -7.83 -10.24 14.57
C GLN A 116 -8.30 -8.87 15.04
N LEU A 117 -7.38 -8.10 15.64
CA LEU A 117 -7.43 -6.66 15.79
C LEU A 117 -6.59 -6.05 14.68
N ILE A 118 -7.13 -5.05 14.00
CA ILE A 118 -6.52 -4.38 12.85
C ILE A 118 -6.49 -2.89 13.15
N TYR A 119 -5.34 -2.25 12.94
CA TYR A 119 -5.19 -0.82 13.19
C TYR A 119 -4.29 -0.15 12.15
N ALA A 120 -4.56 1.14 11.93
CA ALA A 120 -3.76 2.02 11.11
C ALA A 120 -3.84 3.45 11.68
N VAL A 121 -2.73 4.16 11.68
CA VAL A 121 -2.67 5.61 11.90
C VAL A 121 -1.72 6.20 10.88
N GLU A 122 -2.02 7.40 10.42
CA GLU A 122 -1.21 8.07 9.41
C GLU A 122 -1.20 9.56 9.65
N PHE A 123 -0.01 10.13 9.49
CA PHE A 123 0.25 11.55 9.48
C PHE A 123 0.80 11.91 8.10
N ALA A 124 0.03 12.66 7.32
CA ALA A 124 0.50 13.28 6.08
C ALA A 124 0.82 14.76 6.35
N ALA A 125 1.97 15.21 5.89
CA ALA A 125 2.47 16.58 5.89
C ALA A 125 2.57 17.06 4.44
N GLU A 126 2.20 18.29 4.12
CA GLU A 126 2.45 18.89 2.81
C GLU A 126 3.32 20.12 3.05
N SER A 127 4.36 20.23 2.23
CA SER A 127 5.50 21.11 2.52
C SER A 127 5.37 22.51 1.91
N SER A 128 4.43 22.72 0.99
CA SER A 128 4.29 23.95 0.20
C SER A 128 3.00 24.75 0.46
N LEU A 129 2.03 24.12 1.12
CA LEU A 129 0.70 24.57 1.51
C LEU A 129 0.49 24.13 2.95
N ALA A 130 0.04 25.04 3.81
CA ALA A 130 -0.22 24.68 5.20
C ALA A 130 -1.27 23.56 5.27
N LEU A 131 -0.95 22.40 5.84
CA LEU A 131 -1.96 21.43 6.23
C LEU A 131 -2.56 21.84 7.59
N SER A 132 -3.89 21.83 7.69
CA SER A 132 -4.58 22.09 8.96
C SER A 132 -4.71 20.83 9.82
N GLU A 133 -4.92 19.66 9.22
CA GLU A 133 -5.05 18.37 9.92
C GLU A 133 -4.49 17.23 9.06
N GLY A 134 -3.28 16.76 9.37
CA GLY A 134 -2.58 15.70 8.66
C GLY A 134 -2.88 14.28 9.15
N PHE A 135 -3.76 14.10 10.15
CA PHE A 135 -3.96 12.83 10.82
C PHE A 135 -5.18 12.03 10.32
N ARG A 136 -5.00 10.75 10.02
CA ARG A 136 -6.09 9.78 9.84
C ARG A 136 -5.82 8.47 10.61
N TRP A 137 -6.88 7.72 10.84
CA TRP A 137 -6.81 6.45 11.56
C TRP A 137 -7.80 5.43 11.01
N GLY A 138 -7.54 4.16 11.29
CA GLY A 138 -8.42 3.04 11.06
C GLY A 138 -8.33 2.04 12.20
N LEU A 139 -9.47 1.49 12.62
CA LEU A 139 -9.54 0.46 13.66
C LEU A 139 -10.62 -0.54 13.29
N GLY A 140 -10.32 -1.82 13.44
CA GLY A 140 -11.27 -2.87 13.10
C GLY A 140 -10.86 -4.23 13.60
N GLY A 141 -11.63 -5.22 13.16
CA GLY A 141 -11.33 -6.60 13.44
C GLY A 141 -11.85 -7.53 12.37
N ALA A 142 -11.30 -8.73 12.35
CA ALA A 142 -11.68 -9.78 11.43
C ALA A 142 -11.66 -11.15 12.10
N VAL A 143 -12.46 -12.06 11.57
CA VAL A 143 -12.38 -13.49 11.86
C VAL A 143 -11.60 -14.15 10.74
N ARG A 144 -10.56 -14.87 11.10
CA ARG A 144 -9.75 -15.69 10.22
C ARG A 144 -10.24 -17.13 10.25
N TRP A 145 -10.34 -17.75 9.08
CA TRP A 145 -10.66 -19.15 8.88
C TRP A 145 -9.67 -19.79 7.89
N ARG A 146 -9.08 -20.90 8.31
CA ARG A 146 -8.18 -21.73 7.53
C ARG A 146 -8.80 -23.13 7.39
N PRO A 147 -9.56 -23.40 6.31
CA PRO A 147 -10.16 -24.71 6.09
C PRO A 147 -9.14 -25.83 5.93
N ASP A 148 -8.03 -25.51 5.28
CA ASP A 148 -6.95 -26.42 4.90
C ASP A 148 -5.59 -25.67 4.90
N PRO A 149 -4.45 -26.35 4.70
CA PRO A 149 -3.14 -25.71 4.72
C PRO A 149 -2.88 -24.68 3.59
N GLU A 150 -3.63 -24.74 2.49
CA GLU A 150 -3.40 -23.94 1.28
C GLU A 150 -4.22 -22.64 1.29
N LEU A 151 -5.40 -22.65 1.92
CA LEU A 151 -6.34 -21.53 1.92
C LEU A 151 -6.44 -20.85 3.30
N ASP A 152 -6.24 -19.52 3.32
CA ASP A 152 -6.38 -18.68 4.51
C ASP A 152 -7.30 -17.49 4.19
N LEU A 153 -8.43 -17.41 4.89
CA LEU A 153 -9.45 -16.39 4.68
C LEU A 153 -9.59 -15.54 5.93
N ALA A 154 -9.76 -14.23 5.79
CA ALA A 154 -10.14 -13.33 6.86
C ALA A 154 -11.23 -12.38 6.39
N LEU A 155 -12.31 -12.30 7.18
CA LEU A 155 -13.48 -11.47 6.92
C LEU A 155 -13.76 -10.60 8.13
N GLY A 156 -14.03 -9.32 7.91
CA GLY A 156 -14.18 -8.37 9.00
C GLY A 156 -14.67 -7.01 8.57
N LEU A 157 -14.49 -6.06 9.47
CA LEU A 157 -14.85 -4.67 9.29
C LEU A 157 -13.79 -3.77 9.90
N VAL A 158 -13.42 -2.71 9.18
CA VAL A 158 -12.57 -1.63 9.68
C VAL A 158 -13.31 -0.32 9.56
N VAL A 159 -13.33 0.46 10.62
CA VAL A 159 -13.81 1.85 10.61
C VAL A 159 -12.63 2.75 10.32
N GLN A 160 -12.74 3.63 9.32
CA GLN A 160 -11.64 4.50 8.88
C GLN A 160 -12.08 5.96 8.83
N HIS A 161 -11.25 6.84 9.39
CA HIS A 161 -11.33 8.27 9.16
C HIS A 161 -10.71 8.63 7.81
N ARG A 162 -11.39 9.43 6.98
CA ARG A 162 -10.95 9.77 5.62
C ARG A 162 -10.78 11.27 5.41
N PHE A 163 -10.21 11.94 6.41
CA PHE A 163 -9.99 13.38 6.49
C PHE A 163 -11.27 14.21 6.48
N GLU A 164 -12.16 14.09 5.50
CA GLU A 164 -13.37 14.91 5.40
C GLU A 164 -14.68 14.15 5.49
N MET A 165 -14.63 12.82 5.47
CA MET A 165 -15.80 12.01 5.76
C MET A 165 -15.79 11.64 7.24
N ALA A 166 -16.97 11.63 7.85
CA ALA A 166 -17.19 10.92 9.11
C ALA A 166 -16.62 9.48 9.01
N PRO A 167 -16.18 8.88 10.13
CA PRO A 167 -15.63 7.53 10.10
C PRO A 167 -16.55 6.55 9.34
N LEU A 168 -16.02 5.90 8.30
CA LEU A 168 -16.79 5.02 7.44
C LEU A 168 -16.47 3.55 7.73
N PRO A 169 -17.48 2.67 7.81
CA PRO A 169 -17.27 1.24 7.82
C PRO A 169 -16.77 0.77 6.45
N VAL A 170 -15.69 0.00 6.45
CA VAL A 170 -15.07 -0.57 5.26
C VAL A 170 -15.01 -2.09 5.45
N PRO A 171 -15.58 -2.88 4.52
CA PRO A 171 -15.41 -4.33 4.53
C PRO A 171 -13.93 -4.71 4.52
N TYR A 172 -13.57 -5.67 5.37
CA TYR A 172 -12.25 -6.27 5.37
C TYR A 172 -12.36 -7.69 4.82
N VAL A 173 -11.72 -7.92 3.68
CA VAL A 173 -11.60 -9.25 3.08
C VAL A 173 -10.13 -9.48 2.76
N LYS A 174 -9.61 -10.61 3.20
CA LYS A 174 -8.31 -11.11 2.79
C LYS A 174 -8.44 -12.58 2.50
N ALA A 175 -8.01 -13.00 1.32
CA ALA A 175 -7.95 -14.40 0.95
C ALA A 175 -6.55 -14.68 0.44
N ILE A 176 -5.89 -15.69 0.99
CA ILE A 176 -4.60 -16.16 0.52
C ILE A 176 -4.73 -17.62 0.13
N TRP A 177 -4.31 -17.94 -1.09
CA TRP A 177 -4.27 -19.29 -1.61
C TRP A 177 -2.83 -19.65 -2.02
N ARG A 178 -2.37 -20.80 -1.53
CA ARG A 178 -1.03 -21.36 -1.77
C ARG A 178 -1.17 -22.77 -2.32
N PRO A 179 -1.42 -22.91 -3.64
CA PRO A 179 -1.62 -24.22 -4.26
C PRO A 179 -0.40 -25.13 -4.14
N ASP A 180 0.79 -24.53 -4.06
CA ASP A 180 2.04 -25.25 -3.91
C ASP A 180 3.08 -24.35 -3.20
N PRO A 181 4.23 -24.90 -2.80
CA PRO A 181 5.24 -24.16 -2.05
C PRO A 181 5.87 -22.97 -2.80
N SER A 182 5.75 -22.90 -4.13
CA SER A 182 6.36 -21.87 -4.98
C SER A 182 5.43 -20.69 -5.27
N ALA A 183 4.12 -20.84 -5.14
CA ALA A 183 3.14 -19.83 -5.55
C ALA A 183 2.23 -19.36 -4.41
N GLU A 184 1.93 -18.06 -4.40
CA GLU A 184 0.95 -17.44 -3.51
C GLU A 184 0.08 -16.43 -4.27
N PHE A 185 -1.23 -16.55 -4.08
CA PHE A 185 -2.25 -15.63 -4.59
C PHE A 185 -2.95 -14.97 -3.41
N GLU A 186 -2.94 -13.64 -3.37
CA GLU A 186 -3.62 -12.86 -2.33
C GLU A 186 -4.66 -11.94 -2.97
N LEU A 187 -5.92 -12.07 -2.54
CA LEU A 187 -6.96 -11.07 -2.74
C LEU A 187 -7.09 -10.23 -1.48
N ARG A 188 -7.12 -8.91 -1.65
CA ARG A 188 -7.28 -7.94 -0.57
C ARG A 188 -8.41 -6.98 -0.88
N VAL A 189 -9.28 -6.73 0.09
CA VAL A 189 -10.26 -5.64 0.10
C VAL A 189 -10.22 -5.04 1.51
N THR A 190 -9.48 -3.94 1.69
CA THR A 190 -9.22 -3.36 3.02
C THR A 190 -9.46 -1.85 3.07
N GLY A 191 -9.96 -1.27 1.98
CA GLY A 191 -10.18 0.16 1.82
C GLY A 191 -8.97 0.88 1.24
N LEU A 192 -7.79 0.69 1.83
CA LEU A 192 -6.56 1.40 1.43
C LEU A 192 -5.84 0.74 0.25
N GLN A 193 -5.84 -0.58 0.20
CA GLN A 193 -5.27 -1.37 -0.88
C GLN A 193 -6.21 -2.51 -1.20
N ASN A 194 -6.83 -2.45 -2.38
CA ASN A 194 -7.78 -3.47 -2.82
C ASN A 194 -7.25 -4.09 -4.09
N GLY A 195 -7.03 -5.39 -4.16
CA GLY A 195 -6.40 -5.94 -5.35
C GLY A 195 -6.02 -7.41 -5.28
N LEU A 196 -5.44 -7.86 -6.39
CA LEU A 196 -4.87 -9.17 -6.58
C LEU A 196 -3.35 -9.06 -6.58
N PHE A 197 -2.70 -9.91 -5.79
CA PHE A 197 -1.26 -10.04 -5.71
C PHE A 197 -0.90 -11.48 -5.99
N VAL A 198 -0.07 -11.70 -7.01
CA VAL A 198 0.43 -13.01 -7.41
C VAL A 198 1.92 -13.04 -7.25
N ARG A 199 2.42 -14.12 -6.69
CA ARG A 199 3.79 -14.21 -6.26
C ARG A 199 4.31 -15.60 -6.51
N TRP A 200 5.47 -15.69 -7.15
CA TRP A 200 5.99 -16.96 -7.63
C TRP A 200 7.51 -17.06 -7.50
N PHE A 201 7.98 -18.00 -6.68
CA PHE A 201 9.39 -18.35 -6.62
C PHE A 201 9.82 -19.05 -7.89
N LEU A 202 10.72 -18.43 -8.64
CA LEU A 202 11.19 -18.91 -9.93
C LEU A 202 12.24 -20.02 -9.82
N THR A 203 12.83 -20.17 -8.63
CA THR A 203 13.93 -21.10 -8.37
C THR A 203 13.61 -21.97 -7.15
N GLU A 204 14.11 -23.20 -7.14
CA GLU A 204 13.90 -24.14 -6.04
C GLU A 204 14.48 -23.63 -4.71
N ASP A 205 15.62 -22.94 -4.80
CA ASP A 205 16.30 -22.29 -3.67
C ASP A 205 15.61 -20.98 -3.22
N ARG A 206 14.56 -20.56 -3.94
CA ARG A 206 13.79 -19.34 -3.70
C ARG A 206 14.62 -18.05 -3.73
N ALA A 207 15.76 -18.06 -4.41
CA ALA A 207 16.60 -16.89 -4.60
C ALA A 207 15.93 -15.81 -5.46
N SER A 208 15.03 -16.20 -6.36
CA SER A 208 14.33 -15.27 -7.25
C SER A 208 12.80 -15.39 -7.09
N LEU A 209 12.15 -14.24 -6.98
CA LEU A 209 10.70 -14.13 -6.82
C LEU A 209 10.14 -13.20 -7.90
N PHE A 210 9.22 -13.72 -8.70
CA PHE A 210 8.37 -12.92 -9.58
C PHE A 210 7.16 -12.44 -8.80
N ASP A 211 6.78 -11.17 -9.02
CA ASP A 211 5.58 -10.59 -8.45
C ASP A 211 4.73 -9.89 -9.53
N PHE A 212 3.43 -10.11 -9.45
CA PHE A 212 2.42 -9.41 -10.20
C PHE A 212 1.42 -8.78 -9.23
N THR A 213 1.08 -7.52 -9.44
CA THR A 213 0.09 -6.81 -8.62
C THR A 213 -0.86 -6.05 -9.52
N LEU A 214 -2.16 -6.18 -9.27
CA LEU A 214 -3.20 -5.27 -9.75
C LEU A 214 -3.94 -4.78 -8.52
N ALA A 215 -3.80 -3.49 -8.20
CA ALA A 215 -4.39 -2.91 -7.01
C ALA A 215 -5.14 -1.61 -7.33
N TYR A 216 -6.11 -1.28 -6.49
CA TYR A 216 -6.67 0.04 -6.30
C TYR A 216 -6.04 0.62 -5.04
N GLU A 217 -5.26 1.68 -5.21
CA GLU A 217 -4.55 2.38 -4.14
C GLU A 217 -5.22 3.73 -3.89
N THR A 218 -5.30 4.14 -2.63
CA THR A 218 -5.88 5.44 -2.27
C THR A 218 -4.96 6.22 -1.35
N LEU A 219 -4.49 7.36 -1.84
CA LEU A 219 -3.82 8.39 -1.04
C LEU A 219 -4.86 9.45 -0.66
N MET A 220 -4.89 9.87 0.60
CA MET A 220 -5.77 10.95 1.06
C MET A 220 -5.01 11.88 2.00
N PHE A 221 -5.26 13.18 1.92
CA PHE A 221 -4.71 14.21 2.81
C PHE A 221 -5.59 15.46 2.75
N ARG A 222 -5.41 16.44 3.65
CA ARG A 222 -6.21 17.68 3.69
C ARG A 222 -5.37 18.95 3.57
N LEU A 223 -5.58 19.72 2.51
CA LEU A 223 -4.93 21.02 2.29
C LEU A 223 -5.69 22.13 3.01
N ALA A 224 -5.00 23.14 3.54
CA ALA A 224 -5.62 24.43 3.85
C ALA A 224 -5.37 25.40 2.70
N ASP A 225 -6.44 25.91 2.13
CA ASP A 225 -6.44 26.92 1.06
C ASP A 225 -7.05 28.21 1.61
N GLY A 226 -6.41 29.35 1.36
CA GLY A 226 -6.94 30.66 1.77
C GLY A 226 -8.29 31.02 1.11
N SER A 227 -8.63 30.38 -0.01
CA SER A 227 -9.85 30.67 -0.78
C SER A 227 -11.06 29.82 -0.38
N TYR A 228 -10.84 28.60 0.14
CA TYR A 228 -11.90 27.64 0.48
C TYR A 228 -11.83 27.14 1.94
N GLY A 229 -10.82 27.52 2.72
CA GLY A 229 -10.52 26.84 3.99
C GLY A 229 -9.91 25.46 3.76
N GLY A 230 -10.22 24.50 4.63
CA GLY A 230 -9.72 23.12 4.51
C GLY A 230 -10.41 22.36 3.37
N ARG A 231 -9.66 21.59 2.56
CA ARG A 231 -10.18 20.68 1.53
C ARG A 231 -9.45 19.34 1.53
N ALA A 232 -10.15 18.22 1.35
CA ALA A 232 -9.54 16.90 1.24
C ALA A 232 -9.20 16.62 -0.20
N VAL A 233 -8.03 16.04 -0.38
CA VAL A 233 -7.61 15.45 -1.63
C VAL A 233 -7.70 13.94 -1.47
N ALA A 234 -8.35 13.28 -2.42
CA ALA A 234 -8.32 11.84 -2.59
C ALA A 234 -7.74 11.52 -3.96
N VAL A 235 -6.67 10.74 -3.99
CA VAL A 235 -6.03 10.23 -5.20
C VAL A 235 -6.27 8.72 -5.24
N GLY A 236 -7.16 8.30 -6.13
CA GLY A 236 -7.45 6.89 -6.38
C GLY A 236 -6.75 6.43 -7.65
N GLU A 237 -5.97 5.35 -7.55
CA GLU A 237 -5.10 4.87 -8.64
C GLU A 237 -5.25 3.37 -8.84
N VAL A 238 -5.13 2.91 -10.09
CA VAL A 238 -5.12 1.48 -10.47
C VAL A 238 -3.77 1.11 -11.08
N PRO A 239 -2.73 0.89 -10.26
CA PRO A 239 -1.46 0.35 -10.75
C PRO A 239 -1.53 -1.15 -11.06
N VAL A 240 -1.00 -1.51 -12.23
CA VAL A 240 -0.56 -2.85 -12.60
C VAL A 240 0.95 -2.89 -12.48
N ARG A 241 1.51 -3.81 -11.71
CA ARG A 241 2.95 -3.94 -11.49
C ARG A 241 3.42 -5.34 -11.82
N ILE A 242 4.58 -5.41 -12.46
CA ILE A 242 5.33 -6.64 -12.71
C ILE A 242 6.73 -6.43 -12.17
N GLY A 243 7.12 -7.24 -11.19
CA GLY A 243 8.39 -7.11 -10.49
C GLY A 243 9.17 -8.41 -10.40
N LEU A 244 10.47 -8.23 -10.17
CA LEU A 244 11.41 -9.30 -9.86
C LEU A 244 12.18 -8.91 -8.60
N THR A 245 12.18 -9.80 -7.62
CA THR A 245 13.03 -9.73 -6.45
C THR A 245 14.14 -10.76 -6.54
N GLN A 246 15.35 -10.35 -6.20
CA GLN A 246 16.52 -11.21 -6.08
C GLN A 246 17.06 -11.12 -4.65
N PHE A 247 17.16 -12.27 -3.97
CA PHE A 247 17.93 -12.40 -2.75
C PHE A 247 19.41 -12.48 -3.10
N LEU A 248 20.24 -11.70 -2.41
CA LEU A 248 21.66 -11.54 -2.75
C LEU A 248 22.55 -12.62 -2.13
N GLU A 249 21.98 -13.45 -1.26
CA GLU A 249 22.68 -14.48 -0.51
C GLU A 249 21.73 -15.59 -0.07
N SER A 250 22.27 -16.77 0.24
CA SER A 250 21.50 -17.94 0.67
C SER A 250 20.78 -17.75 2.01
N SER A 251 21.31 -16.89 2.89
CA SER A 251 20.62 -16.51 4.14
C SER A 251 19.34 -15.69 3.88
N GLY A 252 19.26 -15.12 2.68
CA GLY A 252 18.18 -14.26 2.23
C GLY A 252 18.05 -12.93 2.99
N THR A 253 19.02 -12.54 3.83
CA THR A 253 18.97 -11.26 4.55
C THR A 253 18.77 -10.11 3.57
N TRP A 254 19.67 -9.95 2.61
CA TRP A 254 19.60 -8.86 1.64
C TRP A 254 18.84 -9.25 0.38
N PHE A 255 18.07 -8.29 -0.14
CA PHE A 255 17.43 -8.42 -1.44
C PHE A 255 17.37 -7.09 -2.17
N VAL A 256 17.22 -7.19 -3.48
CA VAL A 256 16.85 -6.08 -4.37
C VAL A 256 15.61 -6.44 -5.15
N ARG A 257 14.80 -5.45 -5.47
CA ARG A 257 13.60 -5.60 -6.29
C ARG A 257 13.49 -4.46 -7.28
N GLY A 258 13.24 -4.80 -8.54
CA GLY A 258 12.82 -3.87 -9.57
C GLY A 258 11.42 -4.20 -10.03
N SER A 259 10.59 -3.21 -10.33
CA SER A 259 9.30 -3.44 -10.98
C SER A 259 9.00 -2.37 -12.02
N ALA A 260 8.33 -2.80 -13.08
CA ALA A 260 7.67 -1.92 -14.02
C ALA A 260 6.21 -1.76 -13.61
N GLU A 261 5.70 -0.54 -13.73
CA GLU A 261 4.36 -0.17 -13.33
C GLU A 261 3.63 0.51 -14.50
N TRP A 262 2.37 0.15 -14.69
CA TRP A 262 1.43 0.86 -15.53
C TRP A 262 0.22 1.28 -14.69
N VAL A 263 0.02 2.58 -14.54
CA VAL A 263 -1.16 3.13 -13.87
C VAL A 263 -2.26 3.25 -14.91
N ALA A 264 -3.13 2.25 -14.95
CA ALA A 264 -4.21 2.16 -15.92
C ALA A 264 -5.26 3.26 -15.73
N PHE A 265 -5.41 3.73 -14.49
CA PHE A 265 -6.36 4.77 -14.12
C PHE A 265 -5.83 5.56 -12.92
N ALA A 266 -6.03 6.87 -12.93
CA ALA A 266 -5.88 7.71 -11.76
C ALA A 266 -6.95 8.81 -11.75
N ARG A 267 -7.44 9.15 -10.57
CA ARG A 267 -8.38 10.26 -10.38
C ARG A 267 -8.03 11.01 -9.12
N HIS A 268 -7.94 12.32 -9.27
CA HIS A 268 -7.76 13.28 -8.18
C HIS A 268 -9.10 13.92 -7.92
N SER A 269 -9.55 13.87 -6.67
CA SER A 269 -10.82 14.47 -6.25
C SER A 269 -10.57 15.40 -5.08
N PHE A 270 -11.17 16.58 -5.16
CA PHE A 270 -11.11 17.63 -4.16
C PHE A 270 -12.48 17.73 -3.53
N ARG A 271 -12.52 17.65 -2.20
CA ARG A 271 -13.76 17.75 -1.44
C ARG A 271 -13.68 18.88 -0.43
N HIS A 272 -14.85 19.40 -0.08
CA HIS A 272 -15.04 20.36 0.98
C HIS A 272 -16.44 20.10 1.57
N ASP A 273 -16.54 19.95 2.89
CA ASP A 273 -17.79 19.60 3.58
C ASP A 273 -18.53 18.38 3.00
N GLY A 274 -17.78 17.38 2.53
CA GLY A 274 -18.31 16.15 1.93
C GLY A 274 -18.73 16.27 0.46
N GLU A 275 -18.82 17.49 -0.08
CA GLU A 275 -19.16 17.76 -1.47
C GLU A 275 -17.92 17.75 -2.37
N THR A 276 -18.06 17.30 -3.62
CA THR A 276 -16.95 17.33 -4.59
C THR A 276 -16.88 18.71 -5.24
N VAL A 277 -15.82 19.47 -4.95
CA VAL A 277 -15.58 20.82 -5.50
C VAL A 277 -14.70 20.81 -6.75
N GLY A 278 -14.04 19.68 -7.03
CA GLY A 278 -13.22 19.52 -8.21
C GLY A 278 -12.74 18.09 -8.41
N ALA A 279 -12.46 17.75 -9.66
CA ALA A 279 -11.76 16.52 -9.99
C ALA A 279 -11.01 16.68 -11.32
N PHE A 280 -9.96 15.89 -11.48
CA PHE A 280 -9.30 15.70 -12.76
C PHE A 280 -8.75 14.28 -12.87
N GLN A 281 -8.47 13.84 -14.09
CA GLN A 281 -7.91 12.52 -14.40
C GLN A 281 -6.69 12.68 -15.30
N PRO A 282 -5.47 12.39 -14.83
CA PRO A 282 -4.36 12.22 -15.76
C PRO A 282 -4.59 10.98 -16.63
N GLY A 283 -3.96 10.95 -17.80
CA GLY A 283 -3.90 9.76 -18.63
C GLY A 283 -3.10 8.62 -18.00
N ALA A 284 -3.02 7.50 -18.71
CA ALA A 284 -2.37 6.31 -18.20
C ALA A 284 -0.84 6.49 -18.20
N SER A 285 -0.22 6.37 -17.03
CA SER A 285 1.21 6.62 -16.87
C SER A 285 2.01 5.34 -16.69
N TRP A 286 3.20 5.28 -17.29
CA TRP A 286 4.20 4.27 -16.99
C TRP A 286 5.12 4.72 -15.87
N GLY A 287 5.61 3.76 -15.10
CA GLY A 287 6.56 4.01 -14.02
C GLY A 287 7.49 2.86 -13.77
N LEU A 288 8.48 3.14 -12.95
CA LEU A 288 9.46 2.19 -12.44
C LEU A 288 9.52 2.30 -10.93
N THR A 289 9.72 1.16 -10.27
CA THR A 289 10.01 1.11 -8.85
C THR A 289 11.30 0.34 -8.61
N PHE A 290 12.09 0.80 -7.65
CA PHE A 290 13.24 0.08 -7.15
C PHE A 290 13.16 -0.01 -5.64
N ARG A 291 13.56 -1.15 -5.08
CA ARG A 291 13.59 -1.39 -3.64
C ARG A 291 14.82 -2.21 -3.27
N ILE A 292 15.43 -1.83 -2.16
CA ILE A 292 16.47 -2.61 -1.49
C ILE A 292 16.03 -2.85 -0.05
N GLY A 293 16.34 -4.02 0.49
CA GLY A 293 16.01 -4.29 1.88
C GLY A 293 16.80 -5.41 2.52
N ALA A 294 16.61 -5.51 3.83
CA ALA A 294 17.28 -6.43 4.73
C ALA A 294 16.30 -7.10 5.67
N ARG A 295 16.57 -8.36 6.05
CA ARG A 295 15.81 -9.17 7.01
C ARG A 295 16.68 -9.63 8.17
N PHE A 296 16.22 -9.50 9.41
CA PHE A 296 16.95 -9.94 10.61
C PHE A 296 16.04 -10.34 11.77
#